data_AF-A0A2V8ICU3-F1
#
_entry.id   AF-A0A2V8ICU3-F1
#
_cell.length_a   1.000
_cell.length_b   1.000
_cell.length_c   1.000
_cell.angle_alpha   90.00
_cell.angle_beta   90.00
_cell.angle_gamma   90.00
#
_symmetry.space_group_name_H-M   'P 1'
#
loop_
_entity.id
_entity.type
_entity.pdbx_description
1 polymer ?
#
loop_
_entity_poly.entity_id
_entity_poly.type
_entity_poly.pdbx_seq_one_letter_code
_entity_poly.pdbx_strand_id
1 'polypeptide(L)'
;MPKKFPPTCTRPLPQCSIRWRNKSSSTRRSTLHGSVTATTPEKSVIEVEEALGERLPRIIRTHEVAAKPMSVDDAAIQIGASVGDFLVFRNADTDRLNVVYKRKDGNIGWIEPEA
;
A
#
# COMPACT_ATOMS: atom_id res chain seq x y z
N MET A 1 59.37 17.42 19.84
CA MET A 1 57.98 17.61 20.34
C MET A 1 57.00 17.30 19.22
N PRO A 2 56.23 16.20 19.27
CA PRO A 2 55.34 15.77 18.20
C PRO A 2 53.98 16.49 18.25
N LYS A 3 53.51 16.99 17.11
CA LYS A 3 52.17 17.56 16.94
C LYS A 3 51.19 16.43 16.62
N LYS A 4 50.27 16.16 17.54
CA LYS A 4 49.15 15.22 17.37
C LYS A 4 48.12 15.83 16.41
N PHE A 5 47.92 15.22 15.25
CA PHE A 5 46.78 15.49 14.37
C PHE A 5 45.65 14.48 14.69
N PRO A 6 44.37 14.89 14.65
CA PRO A 6 43.23 14.03 14.95
C PRO A 6 43.03 12.96 13.86
N PRO A 7 42.51 11.76 14.22
CA PRO A 7 42.28 10.69 13.26
C PRO A 7 41.18 11.07 12.27
N THR A 8 41.51 10.95 10.99
CA THR A 8 40.60 11.04 9.85
C THR A 8 39.46 10.02 10.01
N CYS A 9 38.21 10.48 10.06
CA CYS A 9 37.03 9.62 10.01
C CYS A 9 36.86 9.02 8.61
N THR A 10 37.51 7.88 8.36
CA THR A 10 37.24 7.05 7.18
C THR A 10 36.21 5.99 7.58
N ARG A 11 34.92 6.34 7.58
CA ARG A 11 33.82 5.36 7.74
C ARG A 11 33.56 4.70 6.37
N PRO A 12 33.78 3.39 6.20
CA PRO A 12 33.24 2.68 5.05
C PRO A 12 31.72 2.57 5.20
N LEU A 13 30.99 2.92 4.14
CA LEU A 13 29.56 2.65 4.00
C LEU A 13 29.34 1.14 4.16
N PRO A 14 28.43 0.68 5.05
CA PRO A 14 28.05 -0.72 5.06
C PRO A 14 27.29 -0.98 3.75
N GLN A 15 27.85 -1.84 2.91
CA GLN A 15 27.16 -2.37 1.74
C GLN A 15 25.88 -3.06 2.22
N CYS A 16 24.76 -2.36 2.04
CA CYS A 16 23.43 -2.93 2.21
C CYS A 16 23.22 -3.91 1.05
N SER A 17 23.63 -5.16 1.27
CA SER A 17 23.31 -6.27 0.38
C SER A 17 21.82 -6.59 0.55
N ILE A 18 21.01 -5.96 -0.30
CA ILE A 18 19.62 -6.34 -0.51
C ILE A 18 19.65 -7.75 -1.09
N ARG A 19 19.49 -8.74 -0.23
CA ARG A 19 19.41 -10.15 -0.61
C ARG A 19 18.05 -10.38 -1.27
N TRP A 20 18.02 -10.27 -2.59
CA TRP A 20 16.90 -10.68 -3.43
C TRP A 20 16.69 -12.19 -3.28
N ARG A 21 15.70 -12.57 -2.47
CA ARG A 21 15.31 -13.97 -2.31
C ARG A 21 14.34 -14.33 -3.43
N ASN A 22 14.89 -14.84 -4.53
CA ASN A 22 14.12 -15.63 -5.49
C ASN A 22 13.96 -17.04 -4.91
N LYS A 23 12.73 -17.54 -4.77
CA LYS A 23 12.47 -18.92 -4.36
C LYS A 23 11.36 -19.54 -5.20
N SER A 24 11.72 -19.85 -6.44
CA SER A 24 11.14 -20.95 -7.20
C SER A 24 11.60 -22.28 -6.60
N SER A 25 10.69 -23.08 -6.04
CA SER A 25 10.68 -24.55 -6.22
C SER A 25 9.54 -25.22 -5.46
N SER A 26 8.93 -26.12 -6.21
CA SER A 26 7.78 -26.97 -5.96
C SER A 26 7.96 -28.02 -4.86
N THR A 27 6.80 -28.53 -4.41
CA THR A 27 6.54 -29.91 -3.96
C THR A 27 6.68 -30.20 -2.45
N ARG A 28 5.55 -30.39 -1.75
CA ARG A 28 5.02 -31.70 -1.29
C ARG A 28 3.77 -31.55 -0.39
N ARG A 29 2.64 -31.99 -0.96
CA ARG A 29 1.61 -32.93 -0.47
C ARG A 29 1.18 -32.98 1.02
N SER A 30 -0.16 -32.92 1.13
CA SER A 30 -1.12 -33.64 2.01
C SER A 30 -1.47 -33.18 3.43
N THR A 31 -2.77 -32.88 3.54
CA THR A 31 -3.81 -33.50 4.41
C THR A 31 -4.28 -32.81 5.71
N LEU A 32 -5.59 -32.56 5.67
CA LEU A 32 -6.64 -32.70 6.70
C LEU A 32 -6.90 -31.51 7.65
N HIS A 33 -8.12 -30.99 7.47
CA HIS A 33 -9.10 -30.56 8.47
C HIS A 33 -8.67 -29.61 9.59
N GLY A 34 -9.02 -28.34 9.40
CA GLY A 34 -9.22 -27.37 10.48
C GLY A 34 -10.19 -26.31 10.02
N SER A 35 -11.45 -26.43 10.42
CA SER A 35 -12.47 -25.38 10.26
C SER A 35 -11.99 -24.12 10.97
N VAL A 36 -11.42 -23.18 10.21
CA VAL A 36 -11.07 -21.85 10.71
C VAL A 36 -12.36 -21.08 10.94
N THR A 37 -12.69 -20.87 12.22
CA THR A 37 -13.70 -19.91 12.63
C THR A 37 -13.32 -18.55 12.07
N ALA A 38 -14.27 -17.93 11.36
CA ALA A 38 -14.15 -16.57 10.87
C ALA A 38 -13.87 -15.64 12.06
N THR A 39 -12.60 -15.26 12.21
CA THR A 39 -12.19 -14.20 13.12
C THR A 39 -12.50 -12.90 12.39
N THR A 40 -13.64 -12.31 12.73
CA THR A 40 -14.05 -10.97 12.31
C THR A 40 -12.93 -9.99 12.65
N PRO A 41 -12.34 -9.28 11.67
CA PRO A 41 -11.30 -8.30 11.96
C PRO A 41 -11.92 -7.14 12.73
N GLU A 42 -11.44 -6.97 13.97
CA GLU A 42 -11.82 -5.86 14.85
C GLU A 42 -11.38 -4.53 14.23
N LYS A 43 -12.37 -3.79 13.76
CA LYS A 43 -12.20 -2.47 13.17
C LYS A 43 -11.75 -1.50 14.27
N SER A 44 -10.51 -1.06 14.21
CA SER A 44 -10.01 0.01 15.08
C SER A 44 -10.72 1.31 14.73
N VAL A 45 -11.57 1.77 15.63
CA VAL A 45 -12.27 3.04 15.47
C VAL A 45 -11.64 4.06 16.40
N ILE A 46 -11.09 5.11 15.83
CA ILE A 46 -10.58 6.25 16.58
C ILE A 46 -11.82 7.05 17.00
N GLU A 47 -12.08 7.10 18.31
CA GLU A 47 -13.12 7.94 18.91
C GLU A 47 -12.51 9.31 19.16
N VAL A 48 -13.05 10.33 18.50
CA VAL A 48 -12.69 11.73 18.72
C VAL A 48 -13.75 12.25 19.69
N GLU A 49 -13.38 12.56 20.92
CA GLU A 49 -14.32 13.03 21.96
C GLU A 49 -15.23 14.16 21.45
N GLU A 50 -16.54 13.98 21.67
CA GLU A 50 -17.61 14.89 21.27
C GLU A 50 -17.56 16.19 22.10
N ALA A 51 -16.97 17.24 21.55
CA ALA A 51 -17.19 18.61 22.02
C ALA A 51 -18.36 19.22 21.23
N LEU A 52 -19.48 19.47 21.93
CA LEU A 52 -20.63 20.29 21.49
C LEU A 52 -21.56 19.71 20.41
N GLY A 53 -22.38 18.70 20.73
CA GLY A 53 -23.74 18.50 20.17
C GLY A 53 -23.93 18.33 18.65
N GLU A 54 -22.87 18.49 17.86
CA GLU A 54 -22.81 18.30 16.43
C GLU A 54 -22.03 17.02 16.21
N ARG A 55 -22.67 15.99 15.64
CA ARG A 55 -21.98 14.74 15.25
C ARG A 55 -20.91 15.08 14.22
N LEU A 56 -19.70 15.34 14.67
CA LEU A 56 -18.53 15.51 13.82
C LEU A 56 -18.36 14.24 12.97
N PRO A 57 -17.96 14.36 11.69
CA PRO A 57 -17.77 13.21 10.82
C PRO A 57 -16.70 12.28 11.40
N ARG A 58 -17.08 11.03 11.70
CA ARG A 58 -16.16 10.01 12.23
C ARG A 58 -15.29 9.47 11.11
N ILE A 59 -13.97 9.58 11.25
CA ILE A 59 -13.01 8.97 10.33
C ILE A 59 -12.92 7.49 10.66
N ILE A 60 -13.26 6.64 9.69
CA ILE A 60 -13.29 5.20 9.88
C ILE A 60 -12.30 4.54 8.92
N ARG A 61 -11.26 3.92 9.48
CA ARG A 61 -10.31 3.11 8.71
C ARG A 61 -11.04 1.88 8.17
N THR A 62 -11.11 1.75 6.85
CA THR A 62 -11.89 0.67 6.20
C THR A 62 -10.99 -0.43 5.67
N HIS A 63 -10.09 -0.12 4.75
CA HIS A 63 -9.27 -1.14 4.09
C HIS A 63 -7.89 -0.58 3.72
N GLU A 64 -6.85 -1.36 3.98
CA GLU A 64 -5.51 -1.10 3.46
C GLU A 64 -5.39 -1.74 2.08
N VAL A 65 -5.25 -0.94 1.04
CA VAL A 65 -5.09 -1.44 -0.33
C VAL A 65 -3.59 -1.43 -0.67
N ALA A 66 -3.06 -2.58 -1.09
CA ALA A 66 -1.72 -2.64 -1.65
C ALA A 66 -1.72 -2.00 -3.05
N ALA A 67 -1.03 -0.87 -3.20
CA ALA A 67 -0.88 -0.19 -4.48
C ALA A 67 0.00 -1.02 -5.42
N LYS A 68 -0.65 -1.79 -6.30
CA LYS A 68 0.05 -2.59 -7.31
C LYS A 68 0.57 -1.68 -8.43
N PRO A 69 1.79 -1.90 -8.94
CA PRO A 69 2.28 -1.21 -10.12
C PRO A 69 1.55 -1.73 -11.37
N MET A 70 0.88 -0.84 -12.11
CA MET A 70 0.22 -1.13 -13.39
C MET A 70 0.08 0.14 -14.26
N SER A 71 -0.25 -0.02 -15.53
CA SER A 71 -0.54 1.11 -16.42
C SER A 71 -1.94 1.70 -16.16
N VAL A 72 -2.19 2.91 -16.67
CA VAL A 72 -3.50 3.57 -16.55
C VAL A 72 -4.58 2.78 -17.30
N ASP A 73 -4.25 2.25 -18.48
CA ASP A 73 -5.14 1.42 -19.29
C ASP A 73 -5.52 0.11 -18.58
N ASP A 74 -4.55 -0.57 -17.96
CA ASP A 74 -4.82 -1.79 -17.18
C ASP A 74 -5.72 -1.49 -15.98
N ALA A 75 -5.47 -0.36 -15.30
CA ALA A 75 -6.30 0.08 -14.18
C ALA A 75 -7.74 0.39 -14.63
N ALA A 76 -7.92 0.95 -15.83
CA ALA A 76 -9.23 1.22 -16.43
C ALA A 76 -10.02 -0.07 -16.72
N ILE A 77 -9.36 -1.13 -17.17
CA ILE A 77 -9.98 -2.44 -17.34
C ILE A 77 -10.37 -3.03 -15.97
N GLN A 78 -9.47 -2.92 -14.99
CA GLN A 78 -9.69 -3.50 -13.67
C GLN A 78 -10.85 -2.85 -12.91
N ILE A 79 -11.02 -1.52 -13.00
CA ILE A 79 -12.16 -0.84 -12.38
C ILE A 79 -13.49 -1.21 -13.05
N GLY A 80 -13.48 -1.47 -14.36
CA GLY A 80 -14.67 -1.95 -15.08
C GLY A 80 -15.12 -3.34 -14.64
N ALA A 81 -14.18 -4.21 -14.27
CA ALA A 81 -14.44 -5.56 -13.79
C ALA A 81 -14.66 -5.66 -12.27
N SER A 82 -14.27 -4.63 -11.51
CA SER A 82 -14.40 -4.60 -10.05
C SER A 82 -15.73 -3.99 -9.59
N VAL A 83 -16.17 -4.36 -8.39
CA VAL A 83 -17.40 -3.81 -7.77
C VAL A 83 -17.14 -2.44 -7.10
N GLY A 84 -15.89 -2.11 -6.81
CA GLY A 84 -15.51 -0.86 -6.13
C GLY A 84 -15.62 0.37 -7.03
N ASP A 85 -15.87 1.53 -6.41
CA ASP A 85 -15.99 2.81 -7.13
C ASP A 85 -14.64 3.47 -7.45
N PHE A 86 -13.57 3.10 -6.73
CA PHE A 86 -12.23 3.65 -6.91
C PHE A 86 -11.16 2.57 -6.79
N LEU A 87 -10.06 2.77 -7.51
CA LEU A 87 -8.87 1.93 -7.48
C LEU A 87 -7.65 2.84 -7.36
N VAL A 88 -6.85 2.58 -6.33
CA VAL A 88 -5.56 3.26 -6.10
C VAL A 88 -4.46 2.31 -6.55
N PHE A 89 -3.57 2.81 -7.41
CA PHE A 89 -2.48 2.02 -7.96
C PHE A 89 -1.23 2.88 -8.12
N ARG A 90 -0.10 2.22 -8.38
CA ARG A 90 1.14 2.92 -8.71
C ARG A 90 1.33 2.85 -10.22
N ASN A 91 1.57 3.98 -10.88
CA ASN A 91 1.87 3.97 -12.31
C ASN A 91 3.24 3.34 -12.53
N ALA A 92 3.32 2.35 -13.42
CA ALA A 92 4.57 1.66 -13.73
C ALA A 92 5.63 2.56 -14.39
N ASP A 93 5.21 3.60 -15.12
CA ASP A 93 6.11 4.48 -15.87
C ASP A 93 6.65 5.63 -15.00
N THR A 94 5.78 6.27 -14.23
CA THR A 94 6.13 7.44 -13.41
C THR A 94 6.45 7.09 -11.96
N ASP A 95 6.18 5.85 -11.55
CA ASP A 95 6.32 5.37 -10.17
C ASP A 95 5.53 6.20 -9.14
N ARG A 96 4.51 6.94 -9.61
CA ARG A 96 3.61 7.79 -8.82
C ARG A 96 2.31 7.08 -8.45
N LEU A 97 1.68 7.52 -7.36
CA LEU A 97 0.37 7.03 -6.98
C LEU A 97 -0.70 7.68 -7.84
N ASN A 98 -1.54 6.86 -8.47
CA ASN A 98 -2.65 7.33 -9.29
C ASN A 98 -3.96 6.72 -8.75
N VAL A 99 -5.06 7.45 -8.97
CA VAL A 99 -6.40 6.98 -8.60
C VAL A 99 -7.27 7.02 -9.84
N VAL A 100 -7.90 5.88 -10.17
CA VAL A 100 -8.99 5.82 -11.14
C VAL A 100 -10.29 5.55 -10.42
N TYR A 101 -11.37 6.14 -10.88
CA TYR A 101 -12.69 5.96 -10.27
C TYR A 101 -13.79 5.95 -11.33
N LYS A 102 -14.89 5.28 -11.00
CA LYS A 102 -16.07 5.18 -11.85
C LYS A 102 -16.96 6.40 -11.62
N ARG A 103 -17.29 7.13 -12.68
CA ARG A 103 -18.27 8.22 -12.62
C ARG A 103 -19.68 7.66 -12.75
N LYS A 104 -20.65 8.43 -12.25
CA LYS A 104 -22.09 8.13 -12.44
C LYS A 104 -22.50 8.18 -13.92
N ASP A 105 -21.74 8.89 -14.74
CA ASP A 105 -21.94 9.01 -16.20
C ASP A 105 -21.53 7.74 -16.98
N GLY A 106 -20.97 6.73 -16.31
CA GLY A 106 -20.41 5.53 -16.94
C GLY A 106 -18.98 5.69 -17.45
N ASN A 107 -18.46 6.92 -17.46
CA ASN A 107 -17.08 7.22 -17.81
C ASN A 107 -16.11 6.93 -16.64
N ILE A 108 -14.83 6.79 -16.97
CA ILE A 108 -13.75 6.61 -15.99
C ILE A 108 -13.08 7.96 -15.75
N GLY A 109 -12.92 8.34 -14.48
CA GLY A 109 -12.12 9.48 -14.06
C GLY A 109 -10.72 9.03 -13.65
N TRP A 110 -9.70 9.81 -14.01
CA TRP A 110 -8.31 9.62 -13.61
C TRP A 110 -7.84 10.85 -12.83
N ILE A 111 -7.24 10.62 -11.66
CA ILE A 111 -6.63 11.61 -10.79
C ILE A 111 -5.15 11.29 -10.67
N GLU A 112 -4.31 12.25 -11.02
CA GLU A 112 -2.87 12.24 -10.78
C GLU A 112 -2.55 13.31 -9.72
N PRO A 113 -2.16 12.92 -8.49
CA PRO A 113 -1.71 13.86 -7.47
C PRO A 113 -0.31 14.37 -7.84
N GLU A 114 -0.17 15.69 -7.92
CA GLU A 114 1.14 16.32 -7.88
C GLU A 114 1.62 16.31 -6.42
N ALA A 115 2.69 15.56 -6.15
CA ALA A 115 3.35 15.47 -4.86
C ALA A 115 4.65 16.27 -4.86
#